data_AF-A0A2M8PNM6-F1
#
_entry.id   AF-A0A2M8PNM6-F1
#
_cell.length_a   1.000
_cell.length_b   1.000
_cell.length_c   1.000
_cell.angle_alpha   90.00
_cell.angle_beta   90.00
_cell.angle_gamma   90.00
#
_symmetry.space_group_name_H-M   'P 1'
#
loop_
_entity.id
_entity.type
_entity.pdbx_description
1 polymer ?
#
loop_
_entity_poly.entity_id
_entity_poly.type
_entity_poly.pdbx_seq_one_letter_code
_entity_poly.pdbx_strand_id
1 'polypeptide(L)' 'VFRDAVSVDEATWARGRGWALSVGLIALPYYQHTNPTLANISRRAINAVLADHQI' A
#
# COMPACT_ATOMS: atom_id res chain seq x y z
N VAL A 1 -13.29 7.27 -0.93
CA VAL A 1 -14.18 6.12 -0.63
C VAL A 1 -13.66 5.26 0.51
N PHE A 2 -12.55 4.51 0.36
CA PHE A 2 -12.09 3.63 1.46
C PHE A 2 -11.65 4.40 2.71
N ARG A 3 -10.83 5.45 2.54
CA ARG A 3 -10.41 6.34 3.65
C ARG A 3 -11.61 6.88 4.42
N ASP A 4 -12.60 7.40 3.70
CA ASP A 4 -13.82 7.97 4.28
C ASP A 4 -14.67 6.92 5.01
N ALA A 5 -14.78 5.71 4.44
CA ALA A 5 -15.58 4.63 5.02
C ALA A 5 -15.00 4.06 6.33
N VAL A 6 -13.66 4.08 6.49
CA VAL A 6 -13.01 3.53 7.70
C VAL A 6 -13.03 4.54 8.86
N SER A 7 -13.21 5.84 8.59
CA SER A 7 -13.49 6.88 9.61
C SER A 7 -12.50 6.86 10.80
N VAL A 8 -11.21 6.78 10.51
CA VAL A 8 -10.12 6.78 11.50
C VAL A 8 -9.39 8.12 11.55
N ASP A 9 -8.70 8.39 12.66
CA ASP A 9 -7.86 9.57 12.79
C ASP A 9 -6.65 9.54 11.83
N GLU A 10 -6.04 10.71 11.61
CA GLU A 10 -4.92 10.89 10.68
C GLU A 10 -3.68 10.07 11.05
N ALA A 11 -3.38 9.90 12.35
CA ALA A 11 -2.22 9.13 12.79
C ALA A 11 -2.42 7.63 12.53
N THR A 12 -3.65 7.15 12.73
CA THR A 12 -4.07 5.78 12.41
C THR A 12 -4.04 5.54 10.91
N TRP A 13 -4.51 6.50 10.10
CA TRP A 13 -4.41 6.43 8.65
C TRP A 13 -2.95 6.38 8.18
N ALA A 14 -2.09 7.28 8.69
CA ALA A 14 -0.67 7.31 8.38
C ALA A 14 0.05 6.00 8.73
N ARG A 15 -0.27 5.41 9.89
CA ARG A 15 0.25 4.10 10.30
C ARG A 15 -0.18 3.01 9.32
N GLY A 16 -1.44 2.98 8.91
CA GLY A 16 -1.96 2.04 7.90
C GLY A 16 -1.20 2.14 6.57
N ARG A 17 -0.90 3.36 6.11
CA ARG A 17 -0.08 3.57 4.90
C ARG A 17 1.34 3.05 5.05
N GLY A 18 1.96 3.26 6.22
CA GLY A 18 3.29 2.70 6.52
C GLY A 18 3.31 1.18 6.41
N TRP A 19 2.28 0.50 6.93
CA TRP A 19 2.13 -0.95 6.78
C TRP A 19 1.98 -1.38 5.32
N ALA A 20 1.08 -0.74 4.56
CA ALA A 20 0.86 -1.07 3.15
C ALA A 20 2.14 -0.89 2.32
N LEU A 21 2.89 0.18 2.56
CA LEU A 21 4.16 0.45 1.89
C LEU A 21 5.23 -0.58 2.25
N SER A 22 5.39 -0.88 3.55
CA SER A 22 6.35 -1.88 4.03
C SER A 22 6.12 -3.25 3.39
N VAL A 23 4.88 -3.74 3.42
CA VAL A 23 4.51 -5.02 2.81
C VAL A 23 4.76 -5.01 1.30
N GLY A 24 4.35 -3.94 0.61
CA GLY A 24 4.55 -3.83 -0.83
C GLY A 24 6.03 -3.85 -1.23
N LEU A 25 6.87 -3.10 -0.52
CA LEU A 25 8.32 -3.02 -0.78
C LEU A 25 9.06 -4.33 -0.50
N ILE A 26 8.60 -5.11 0.47
CA ILE A 26 9.17 -6.44 0.76
C ILE A 26 8.69 -7.47 -0.28
N ALA A 27 7.38 -7.49 -0.55
CA ALA A 27 6.77 -8.52 -1.37
C ALA A 27 7.08 -8.37 -2.86
N LEU A 28 7.18 -7.14 -3.39
CA LEU A 28 7.43 -6.91 -4.81
C LEU A 28 8.72 -7.58 -5.32
N PRO A 29 9.92 -7.29 -4.79
CA PRO A 29 11.15 -7.93 -5.27
C PRO A 29 11.16 -9.44 -5.02
N TYR A 30 10.48 -9.92 -3.98
CA TYR A 30 10.39 -11.34 -3.68
C TYR A 30 9.53 -12.11 -4.68
N TYR A 31 8.39 -11.54 -5.10
CA TYR A 31 7.39 -12.24 -5.93
C TYR A 31 7.39 -11.85 -7.41
N GLN A 32 8.13 -10.83 -7.83
CA GLN A 32 8.05 -10.28 -9.20
C GLN A 32 8.31 -11.30 -10.33
N HIS A 33 8.98 -12.42 -10.06
CA HIS A 33 9.27 -13.47 -11.04
C HIS A 33 8.55 -14.80 -10.78
N THR A 34 7.88 -14.95 -9.63
CA THR A 34 7.30 -16.22 -9.18
C THR A 34 5.79 -16.15 -8.98
N ASN A 35 5.25 -14.97 -8.68
CA ASN A 35 3.82 -14.76 -8.46
C ASN A 35 3.39 -13.39 -9.00
N PRO A 36 2.94 -13.33 -10.26
CA PRO A 36 2.56 -12.06 -10.90
C PRO A 36 1.35 -11.40 -10.21
N THR A 37 0.45 -12.18 -9.61
CA THR A 37 -0.68 -11.65 -8.85
C THR A 37 -0.22 -10.85 -7.64
N LEU A 38 0.66 -11.43 -6.81
CA LEU A 38 1.22 -10.73 -5.65
C LEU A 38 2.08 -9.54 -6.08
N ALA A 39 2.87 -9.67 -7.14
CA ALA A 39 3.64 -8.56 -7.67
C ALA A 39 2.76 -7.36 -8.07
N ASN A 40 1.61 -7.63 -8.70
CA ASN A 40 0.64 -6.58 -9.08
C ASN A 40 -0.05 -5.95 -7.87
N ILE A 41 -0.41 -6.74 -6.86
CA ILE A 41 -0.96 -6.23 -5.60
C ILE A 41 0.05 -5.30 -4.90
N SER A 42 1.31 -5.71 -4.82
CA SER A 42 2.38 -4.89 -4.23
C SER A 42 2.57 -3.57 -4.97
N ARG A 43 2.61 -3.58 -6.31
CA ARG A 43 2.69 -2.36 -7.13
C ARG A 43 1.50 -1.44 -6.88
N ARG A 44 0.27 -1.98 -6.83
CA ARG A 44 -0.93 -1.20 -6.52
C ARG A 44 -0.85 -0.56 -5.14
N ALA A 45 -0.43 -1.31 -4.12
CA ALA A 45 -0.30 -0.79 -2.75
C ALA A 45 0.73 0.35 -2.68
N ILE A 46 1.92 0.17 -3.27
CA ILE A 46 2.95 1.21 -3.34
C ILE A 46 2.41 2.47 -4.04
N ASN A 47 1.81 2.32 -5.22
CA ASN A 47 1.29 3.45 -5.98
C ASN A 47 0.17 4.19 -5.25
N ALA A 48 -0.72 3.47 -4.56
CA ALA A 48 -1.79 4.09 -3.78
C ALA A 48 -1.25 4.94 -2.62
N VAL A 49 -0.21 4.45 -1.91
CA VAL A 49 0.43 5.22 -0.84
C VAL A 49 1.13 6.46 -1.38
N LEU A 50 1.85 6.35 -2.50
CA LEU A 50 2.51 7.48 -3.14
C LEU A 50 1.50 8.55 -3.59
N ALA A 51 0.39 8.12 -4.21
CA ALA A 51 -0.67 9.02 -4.64
C ALA A 51 -1.34 9.76 -3.46
N ASP A 52 -1.56 9.10 -2.31
CA ASP A 52 -2.13 9.75 -1.12
C ASP A 52 -1.14 10.73 -0.45
N HIS A 53 0.18 10.58 -0.67
CA HIS A 53 1.20 11.48 -0.11
C HIS A 53 1.51 12.69 -1.02
N GLN A 54 1.19 12.61 -2.31
CA GLN A 54 1.43 13.71 -3.27
C GLN A 54 0.32 14.77 -3.29
N ILE A 55 -0.61 14.73 -2.32
CA ILE A 55 -1.75 15.65 -2.18
C ILE A 55 -1.52 16.60 -1.01
#